data_AF-A0A847HC60-F1
#
_entry.id   AF-A0A847HC60-F1
#
_cell.length_a   1.000
_cell.length_b   1.000
_cell.length_c   1.000
_cell.angle_alpha   90.00
_cell.angle_beta   90.00
_cell.angle_gamma   90.00
#
_symmetry.space_group_name_H-M   'P 1'
#
loop_
_entity.id
_entity.type
_entity.pdbx_description
1 polymer ?
#
loop_
_entity_poly.entity_id
_entity_poly.type
_entity_poly.pdbx_seq_one_letter_code
_entity_poly.pdbx_strand_id
1 'polypeptide(L)'
;MFTPTRTALLVGAVALSLTACSPAETETVVVTETVTAVAAESSTASSTKDSAPETVTSTAVAEAREPQKRETTTRETSTRETSTRETSTQVAASAADDGVPSQYSAALSVASDYLDYSAFSKQGLYDQLIFEQFTPDAAQYGVDNVQADWSANALRTANDYVEYSGFSKQGLYDQLIYEEYTAEQAQYGVDNLQTDWNANALRTAREYQSFSPMSEAGLYDQLI
;
A
#
# COMPACT_ATOMS: atom_id res chain seq x y z
N MET A 1 45.94 -41.07 6.91
CA MET A 1 47.03 -40.25 7.48
C MET A 1 47.02 -38.89 6.80
N PHE A 2 46.37 -37.89 7.39
CA PHE A 2 46.53 -36.47 7.09
C PHE A 2 46.18 -35.72 8.39
N THR A 3 47.15 -34.98 8.92
CA THR A 3 47.09 -34.24 10.18
C THR A 3 46.53 -32.83 9.97
N PRO A 4 45.63 -32.32 10.84
CA PRO A 4 45.16 -30.94 10.77
C PRO A 4 46.07 -29.99 11.56
N THR A 5 46.57 -28.94 10.88
CA THR A 5 47.26 -27.82 11.51
C THR A 5 46.23 -26.90 12.18
N ARG A 6 46.23 -26.86 13.52
CA ARG A 6 45.47 -25.91 14.32
C ARG A 6 46.34 -24.68 14.60
N THR A 7 45.91 -23.52 14.12
CA THR A 7 46.44 -22.22 14.56
C THR A 7 45.51 -21.67 15.64
N ALA A 8 46.07 -21.39 16.81
CA ALA A 8 45.43 -20.79 17.97
C ALA A 8 45.99 -19.37 18.22
N LEU A 9 45.31 -18.62 19.11
CA LEU A 9 45.62 -17.29 19.65
C LEU A 9 45.25 -16.11 18.72
N LEU A 10 44.59 -15.04 19.14
CA LEU A 10 44.63 -14.36 20.44
C LEU A 10 43.26 -13.78 20.85
N VAL A 11 42.98 -13.92 22.15
CA VAL A 11 41.95 -13.24 22.92
C VAL A 11 42.39 -11.79 23.17
N GLY A 12 41.51 -10.82 22.94
CA GLY A 12 41.68 -9.43 23.34
C GLY A 12 40.36 -8.87 23.87
N ALA A 13 40.16 -9.00 25.17
CA ALA A 13 39.04 -8.41 25.91
C ALA A 13 39.55 -7.18 26.68
N VAL A 14 38.99 -5.99 26.43
CA VAL A 14 39.14 -4.77 27.27
C VAL A 14 37.86 -3.94 27.05
N ALA A 15 36.87 -4.09 27.92
CA ALA A 15 36.52 -3.21 29.06
C ALA A 15 35.24 -2.40 28.76
N LEU A 16 34.13 -2.89 29.31
CA LEU A 16 32.93 -2.10 29.61
C LEU A 16 33.28 -1.11 30.75
N SER A 17 32.98 0.16 30.55
CA SER A 17 32.78 1.12 31.63
C SER A 17 31.41 1.77 31.46
N LEU A 18 30.43 1.28 32.23
CA LEU A 18 29.22 2.04 32.54
C LEU A 18 29.60 3.07 33.62
N THR A 19 29.30 4.34 33.37
CA THR A 19 29.16 5.36 34.42
C THR A 19 27.97 6.23 34.05
N ALA A 20 26.96 6.21 34.91
CA ALA A 20 25.75 7.01 34.82
C ALA A 20 25.83 8.22 35.77
N CYS A 21 25.10 9.28 35.39
CA CYS A 21 24.57 10.40 36.20
C CYS A 21 25.34 11.75 36.20
N SER A 22 24.89 12.68 35.32
CA SER A 22 24.37 14.07 35.54
C SER A 22 24.92 14.98 36.66
N PRO A 23 24.81 16.35 36.63
CA PRO A 23 24.21 17.26 35.62
C PRO A 23 25.06 18.50 35.22
N ALA A 24 24.54 19.24 34.23
CA ALA A 24 24.70 20.67 33.95
C ALA A 24 26.10 21.24 33.63
N GLU A 25 26.31 21.64 32.37
CA GLU A 25 26.70 23.01 32.00
C GLU A 25 26.54 23.20 30.47
N THR A 26 25.91 24.32 30.11
CA THR A 26 25.64 24.77 28.75
C THR A 26 26.89 25.39 28.15
N GLU A 27 27.50 24.75 27.15
CA GLU A 27 28.45 25.42 26.26
C GLU A 27 27.88 25.51 24.84
N THR A 28 27.56 26.75 24.47
CA THR A 28 27.18 27.24 23.16
C THR A 28 28.32 27.06 22.16
N VAL A 29 28.12 26.21 21.14
CA VAL A 29 29.00 26.16 19.97
C VAL A 29 28.55 27.23 18.97
N VAL A 30 29.38 28.26 18.82
CA VAL A 30 29.23 29.33 17.83
C VAL A 30 29.65 28.76 16.46
N VAL A 31 28.68 28.45 15.60
CA VAL A 31 28.94 28.21 14.18
C VAL A 31 29.07 29.57 13.51
N THR A 32 30.29 29.90 13.08
CA THR A 32 30.59 31.13 12.35
C THR A 32 30.27 30.93 10.87
N GLU A 33 29.31 31.70 10.36
CA GLU A 33 29.03 31.83 8.94
C GLU A 33 30.12 32.66 8.25
N THR A 34 30.65 32.16 7.13
CA THR A 34 31.45 32.96 6.19
C THR A 34 30.62 33.24 4.95
N VAL A 35 29.95 34.40 4.93
CA VAL A 35 29.32 34.97 3.73
C VAL A 35 30.36 35.81 2.99
N THR A 36 30.74 35.40 1.79
CA THR A 36 31.52 36.23 0.87
C THR A 36 30.55 37.03 0.00
N ALA A 37 30.41 38.31 0.33
CA ALA A 37 29.75 39.31 -0.49
C ALA A 37 30.76 39.94 -1.46
N VAL A 38 30.38 40.06 -2.73
CA VAL A 38 30.94 41.04 -3.67
C VAL A 38 29.82 41.92 -4.17
N ALA A 39 29.97 43.22 -3.95
CA ALA A 39 29.07 44.29 -4.38
C ALA A 39 29.86 45.31 -5.20
N ALA A 40 29.27 45.82 -6.28
CA ALA A 40 29.23 47.24 -6.66
C ALA A 40 28.47 47.39 -8.00
N GLU A 41 27.28 48.02 -8.03
CA GLU A 41 26.99 49.44 -8.39
C GLU A 41 26.95 49.68 -9.92
N SER A 42 26.10 50.49 -10.57
CA SER A 42 24.91 51.31 -10.29
C SER A 42 24.48 51.97 -11.64
N SER A 43 23.31 52.65 -11.68
CA SER A 43 22.86 53.67 -12.67
C SER A 43 22.11 53.16 -13.94
N THR A 44 20.98 53.69 -14.43
CA THR A 44 20.25 54.98 -14.27
C THR A 44 18.76 54.86 -14.69
N ALA A 45 17.95 55.80 -14.20
CA ALA A 45 16.49 55.97 -14.31
C ALA A 45 15.92 56.51 -15.66
N SER A 46 14.61 56.25 -15.89
CA SER A 46 13.50 57.17 -16.32
C SER A 46 12.35 56.38 -16.99
N SER A 47 11.11 56.31 -16.46
CA SER A 47 9.99 57.28 -16.58
C SER A 47 9.68 57.68 -18.03
N THR A 48 8.49 57.58 -18.64
CA THR A 48 7.07 57.84 -18.26
C THR A 48 6.13 57.29 -19.36
N LYS A 49 4.99 56.63 -19.04
CA LYS A 49 3.59 57.13 -19.01
C LYS A 49 2.87 57.25 -20.38
N ASP A 50 1.55 57.01 -20.32
CA ASP A 50 0.46 57.42 -21.25
C ASP A 50 0.10 56.39 -22.35
N SER A 51 -1.16 55.99 -22.62
CA SER A 51 -2.49 56.23 -22.04
C SER A 51 -3.43 55.10 -22.54
N ALA A 52 -4.45 54.80 -21.74
CA ALA A 52 -5.61 53.94 -22.05
C ALA A 52 -6.62 54.68 -22.98
N PRO A 53 -7.85 54.20 -23.24
CA PRO A 53 -8.44 52.85 -23.14
C PRO A 53 -9.17 52.42 -24.44
N GLU A 54 -9.48 51.14 -24.62
CA GLU A 54 -10.63 50.74 -25.45
C GLU A 54 -11.48 49.77 -24.63
N THR A 55 -12.72 50.18 -24.47
CA THR A 55 -13.80 49.58 -23.69
C THR A 55 -14.80 49.05 -24.70
N VAL A 56 -15.13 47.77 -24.67
CA VAL A 56 -16.40 47.12 -25.09
C VAL A 56 -16.14 45.60 -25.07
N THR A 57 -16.95 44.68 -24.55
CA THR A 57 -18.28 44.70 -23.96
C THR A 57 -18.41 43.40 -23.17
N SER A 58 -18.84 43.51 -21.92
CA SER A 58 -19.37 42.40 -21.14
C SER A 58 -20.72 41.97 -21.74
N THR A 59 -20.87 40.71 -22.09
CA THR A 59 -22.19 40.11 -22.35
C THR A 59 -22.38 38.98 -21.36
N ALA A 60 -23.02 39.35 -20.26
CA ALA A 60 -23.59 38.42 -19.30
C ALA A 60 -25.12 38.64 -19.28
N VAL A 61 -25.80 37.49 -19.22
CA VAL A 61 -27.16 37.25 -18.72
C VAL A 61 -28.32 37.57 -19.68
N ALA A 62 -29.04 36.50 -20.07
CA ALA A 62 -30.45 36.26 -19.67
C ALA A 62 -31.20 35.53 -20.78
N GLU A 63 -31.30 34.20 -20.70
CA GLU A 63 -32.50 33.53 -21.21
C GLU A 63 -33.14 32.77 -20.06
N ALA A 64 -34.19 33.40 -19.55
CA ALA A 64 -35.16 32.81 -18.65
C ALA A 64 -35.86 31.67 -19.40
N ARG A 65 -35.66 30.43 -18.94
CA ARG A 65 -36.58 29.33 -19.23
C ARG A 65 -37.54 29.17 -18.07
N GLU A 66 -38.82 29.32 -18.42
CA GLU A 66 -39.98 29.16 -17.57
C GLU A 66 -39.99 27.80 -16.82
N PRO A 67 -40.54 27.76 -15.59
CA PRO A 67 -40.82 26.50 -14.91
C PRO A 67 -42.05 25.85 -15.57
N GLN A 68 -41.83 24.90 -16.48
CA GLN A 68 -42.91 24.03 -16.91
C GLN A 68 -43.25 23.01 -15.83
N LYS A 69 -44.34 23.33 -15.13
CA LYS A 69 -45.25 22.40 -14.45
C LYS A 69 -45.48 21.16 -15.32
N ARG A 70 -44.94 20.00 -14.91
CA ARG A 70 -45.37 18.68 -15.40
C ARG A 70 -45.70 17.79 -14.21
N GLU A 71 -47.00 17.82 -13.91
CA GLU A 71 -47.86 16.70 -13.55
C GLU A 71 -47.21 15.52 -12.80
N THR A 72 -47.55 15.46 -11.52
CA THR A 72 -47.95 14.26 -10.78
C THR A 72 -48.16 13.00 -11.64
N THR A 73 -47.30 12.00 -11.45
CA THR A 73 -47.67 10.60 -11.63
C THR A 73 -47.29 9.84 -10.36
N THR A 74 -48.28 9.71 -9.50
CA THR A 74 -48.38 8.65 -8.50
C THR A 74 -48.34 7.31 -9.23
N ARG A 75 -47.39 6.46 -8.85
CA ARG A 75 -47.46 5.00 -9.01
C ARG A 75 -46.75 4.43 -7.79
N GLU A 76 -47.47 4.24 -6.71
CA GLU A 76 -48.00 2.93 -6.32
C GLU A 76 -46.91 1.86 -6.21
N THR A 77 -46.52 1.62 -4.95
CA THR A 77 -46.47 0.30 -4.33
C THR A 77 -45.68 -0.78 -5.08
N SER A 78 -44.47 -1.03 -4.61
CA SER A 78 -43.96 -2.40 -4.51
C SER A 78 -43.15 -2.55 -3.24
N THR A 79 -43.88 -2.76 -2.14
CA THR A 79 -43.40 -3.49 -0.97
C THR A 79 -42.94 -4.85 -1.47
N ARG A 80 -41.62 -5.06 -1.56
CA ARG A 80 -41.07 -6.41 -1.71
C ARG A 80 -40.65 -6.88 -0.32
N GLU A 81 -41.54 -7.71 0.19
CA GLU A 81 -41.40 -8.65 1.28
C GLU A 81 -39.99 -9.23 1.42
N THR A 82 -39.50 -9.17 2.67
CA THR A 82 -38.92 -10.30 3.42
C THR A 82 -38.26 -11.41 2.59
N SER A 83 -36.94 -11.46 2.67
CA SER A 83 -36.22 -12.74 2.61
C SER A 83 -35.26 -12.81 3.79
N THR A 84 -35.84 -13.19 4.92
CA THR A 84 -35.15 -13.82 6.04
C THR A 84 -34.42 -15.05 5.50
N ARG A 85 -33.09 -14.99 5.38
CA ARG A 85 -32.25 -16.19 5.26
C ARG A 85 -31.67 -16.49 6.64
N GLU A 86 -32.56 -16.92 7.53
CA GLU A 86 -32.19 -17.84 8.60
C GLU A 86 -32.09 -19.24 7.98
N THR A 87 -31.18 -20.05 8.50
CA THR A 87 -30.84 -21.44 8.12
C THR A 87 -29.61 -21.58 7.22
N SER A 88 -28.43 -21.56 7.84
CA SER A 88 -27.63 -22.79 7.93
C SER A 88 -26.65 -22.74 9.12
N THR A 89 -27.19 -22.56 10.32
CA THR A 89 -26.57 -23.12 11.52
C THR A 89 -27.04 -24.57 11.58
N GLN A 90 -26.19 -25.52 11.17
CA GLN A 90 -26.13 -26.92 11.63
C GLN A 90 -25.45 -27.83 10.58
N VAL A 91 -24.12 -27.74 10.45
CA VAL A 91 -23.25 -28.88 10.12
C VAL A 91 -21.86 -28.63 10.72
N ALA A 92 -21.69 -28.82 12.04
CA ALA A 92 -20.37 -29.07 12.68
C ALA A 92 -20.56 -29.42 14.16
N ALA A 93 -21.30 -30.50 14.44
CA ALA A 93 -21.37 -31.08 15.78
C ALA A 93 -21.42 -32.62 15.68
N SER A 94 -20.29 -33.21 15.28
CA SER A 94 -19.89 -34.62 15.45
C SER A 94 -18.57 -34.80 14.69
N ALA A 95 -17.48 -35.41 15.16
CA ALA A 95 -17.03 -35.99 16.43
C ALA A 95 -15.53 -36.35 16.27
N ALA A 96 -14.86 -36.60 17.42
CA ALA A 96 -13.53 -37.21 17.62
C ALA A 96 -12.29 -36.33 17.32
N ASP A 97 -11.51 -35.88 18.30
CA ASP A 97 -10.64 -36.55 19.29
C ASP A 97 -9.17 -36.61 18.81
N ASP A 98 -8.48 -35.48 19.03
CA ASP A 98 -7.02 -35.34 19.18
C ASP A 98 -6.70 -34.08 20.02
N GLY A 99 -7.55 -33.77 21.02
CA GLY A 99 -7.37 -32.64 21.94
C GLY A 99 -7.55 -31.22 21.35
N VAL A 100 -7.69 -31.10 20.03
CA VAL A 100 -7.97 -29.85 19.31
C VAL A 100 -9.46 -29.82 18.93
N PRO A 101 -10.25 -28.78 19.29
CA PRO A 101 -11.67 -28.72 18.92
C PRO A 101 -11.82 -28.82 17.40
N SER A 102 -12.82 -29.56 16.90
CA SER A 102 -12.97 -29.88 15.46
C SER A 102 -12.93 -28.67 14.51
N GLN A 103 -13.22 -27.47 15.01
CA GLN A 103 -13.14 -26.20 14.28
C GLN A 103 -11.69 -25.79 13.93
N TYR A 104 -10.71 -26.14 14.76
CA TYR A 104 -9.32 -25.71 14.62
C TYR A 104 -8.60 -26.52 13.54
N SER A 105 -8.79 -27.85 13.53
CA SER A 105 -8.27 -28.70 12.45
C SER A 105 -8.94 -28.40 11.11
N ALA A 106 -10.25 -28.10 11.12
CA ALA A 106 -10.95 -27.62 9.94
C ALA A 106 -10.39 -26.29 9.43
N ALA A 107 -10.18 -25.30 10.32
CA ALA A 107 -9.59 -24.01 9.94
C ALA A 107 -8.19 -24.17 9.34
N LEU A 108 -7.35 -25.05 9.91
CA LEU A 108 -6.03 -25.36 9.36
C LEU A 108 -6.12 -26.00 7.96
N SER A 109 -7.02 -26.97 7.77
CA SER A 109 -7.23 -27.60 6.47
C SER A 109 -7.66 -26.56 5.43
N VAL A 110 -8.65 -25.74 5.76
CA VAL A 110 -9.16 -24.69 4.88
C VAL A 110 -8.07 -23.64 4.60
N ALA A 111 -7.30 -23.23 5.61
CA ALA A 111 -6.17 -22.31 5.43
C ALA A 111 -5.15 -22.84 4.41
N SER A 112 -4.81 -24.13 4.50
CA SER A 112 -3.95 -24.80 3.51
C SER A 112 -4.57 -24.78 2.12
N ASP A 113 -5.85 -25.13 2.00
CA ASP A 113 -6.56 -25.14 0.72
C ASP A 113 -6.55 -23.74 0.07
N TYR A 114 -6.77 -22.67 0.85
CA TYR A 114 -6.68 -21.27 0.37
C TYR A 114 -5.30 -20.95 -0.22
N LEU A 115 -4.24 -21.32 0.48
CA LEU A 115 -2.87 -21.00 0.06
C LEU A 115 -2.43 -21.75 -1.21
N ASP A 116 -3.00 -22.93 -1.46
CA ASP A 116 -2.73 -23.72 -2.66
C ASP A 116 -3.18 -23.01 -3.96
N TYR A 117 -4.25 -22.22 -3.91
CA TYR A 117 -4.75 -21.51 -5.10
C TYR A 117 -4.53 -19.99 -5.07
N SER A 118 -4.55 -19.34 -3.91
CA SER A 118 -4.34 -17.89 -3.77
C SER A 118 -3.24 -17.56 -2.77
N ALA A 119 -2.46 -16.51 -3.05
CA ALA A 119 -1.45 -16.02 -2.12
C ALA A 119 -2.11 -15.02 -1.16
N PHE A 120 -1.91 -15.25 0.15
CA PHE A 120 -2.38 -14.37 1.20
C PHE A 120 -1.24 -13.93 2.10
N SER A 121 -1.37 -12.72 2.63
CA SER A 121 -0.66 -12.33 3.84
C SER A 121 -1.17 -13.13 5.04
N LYS A 122 -0.41 -13.12 6.13
CA LYS A 122 -0.83 -13.81 7.36
C LYS A 122 -2.16 -13.27 7.87
N GLN A 123 -2.32 -11.94 7.88
CA GLN A 123 -3.55 -11.28 8.33
C GLN A 123 -4.69 -11.48 7.33
N GLY A 124 -4.44 -11.36 6.02
CA GLY A 124 -5.45 -11.60 5.00
C GLY A 124 -6.01 -13.04 5.05
N LEU A 125 -5.16 -14.04 5.34
CA LEU A 125 -5.64 -15.41 5.53
C LEU A 125 -6.50 -15.56 6.80
N TYR A 126 -6.14 -14.87 7.88
CA TYR A 126 -6.96 -14.85 9.10
C TYR A 126 -8.34 -14.24 8.82
N ASP A 127 -8.38 -13.08 8.17
CA ASP A 127 -9.62 -12.38 7.82
C ASP A 127 -10.49 -13.23 6.88
N GLN A 128 -9.87 -13.95 5.95
CA GLN A 128 -10.56 -14.91 5.09
C GLN A 128 -11.20 -16.04 5.91
N LEU A 129 -10.52 -16.61 6.90
CA LEU A 129 -11.11 -17.65 7.76
C LEU A 129 -12.24 -17.10 8.65
N ILE A 130 -12.16 -15.84 9.09
CA ILE A 130 -13.27 -15.17 9.77
C ILE A 130 -14.48 -15.05 8.85
N PHE A 131 -14.26 -14.69 7.58
CA PHE A 131 -15.32 -14.65 6.56
C PHE A 131 -15.94 -16.04 6.30
N GLU A 132 -15.13 -17.10 6.36
CA GLU A 132 -15.60 -18.50 6.33
C GLU A 132 -16.32 -18.95 7.63
N GLN A 133 -16.60 -18.01 8.54
CA GLN A 133 -17.36 -18.21 9.77
C GLN A 133 -16.65 -19.07 10.83
N PHE A 134 -15.32 -19.22 10.74
CA PHE A 134 -14.54 -19.77 11.85
C PHE A 134 -14.55 -18.81 13.05
N THR A 135 -14.45 -19.37 14.26
CA THR A 135 -14.24 -18.53 15.44
C THR A 135 -12.85 -17.87 15.37
N PRO A 136 -12.67 -16.69 15.98
CA PRO A 136 -11.35 -16.03 16.05
C PRO A 136 -10.22 -16.97 16.50
N ASP A 137 -10.45 -17.77 17.54
CA ASP A 137 -9.44 -18.70 18.05
C ASP A 137 -9.11 -19.83 17.05
N ALA A 138 -10.11 -20.32 16.30
CA ALA A 138 -9.90 -21.36 15.28
C ALA A 138 -9.19 -20.79 14.04
N ALA A 139 -9.57 -19.60 13.59
CA ALA A 139 -8.91 -18.89 12.50
C ALA A 139 -7.44 -18.60 12.83
N GLN A 140 -7.18 -18.06 14.03
CA GLN A 140 -5.83 -17.81 14.52
C GLN A 140 -5.02 -19.10 14.58
N TYR A 141 -5.61 -20.19 15.07
CA TYR A 141 -4.96 -21.50 15.07
C TYR A 141 -4.62 -21.96 13.65
N GLY A 142 -5.54 -21.84 12.68
CA GLY A 142 -5.29 -22.22 11.29
C GLY A 142 -4.09 -21.47 10.71
N VAL A 143 -4.05 -20.15 10.89
CA VAL A 143 -2.98 -19.29 10.37
C VAL A 143 -1.63 -19.51 11.09
N ASP A 144 -1.64 -19.82 12.38
CA ASP A 144 -0.41 -20.08 13.13
C ASP A 144 0.20 -21.45 12.86
N ASN A 145 -0.61 -22.42 12.41
CA ASN A 145 -0.17 -23.80 12.21
C ASN A 145 -0.05 -24.20 10.72
N VAL A 146 -0.51 -23.36 9.79
CA VAL A 146 -0.32 -23.61 8.36
C VAL A 146 1.14 -23.44 7.98
N GLN A 147 1.65 -24.36 7.17
CA GLN A 147 3.02 -24.29 6.66
C GLN A 147 3.04 -23.38 5.44
N ALA A 148 3.40 -22.11 5.66
CA ALA A 148 3.45 -21.11 4.61
C ALA A 148 4.79 -20.36 4.63
N ASP A 149 5.32 -20.10 3.43
CA ASP A 149 6.36 -19.09 3.23
C ASP A 149 5.69 -17.77 2.88
N TRP A 150 5.52 -16.92 3.89
CA TRP A 150 4.82 -15.64 3.75
C TRP A 150 5.55 -14.66 2.82
N SER A 151 6.89 -14.75 2.73
CA SER A 151 7.67 -13.95 1.79
C SER A 151 7.48 -14.44 0.35
N ALA A 152 7.41 -15.76 0.14
CA ALA A 152 7.06 -16.33 -1.15
C ALA A 152 5.63 -15.99 -1.57
N ASN A 153 4.67 -15.96 -0.63
CA ASN A 153 3.32 -15.48 -0.91
C ASN A 153 3.31 -14.02 -1.34
N ALA A 154 4.06 -13.14 -0.65
CA ALA A 154 4.18 -11.74 -1.06
C ALA A 154 4.74 -11.59 -2.47
N LEU A 155 5.75 -12.38 -2.84
CA LEU A 155 6.29 -12.40 -4.21
C LEU A 155 5.26 -12.91 -5.24
N ARG A 156 4.46 -13.91 -4.88
CA ARG A 156 3.40 -14.43 -5.76
C ARG A 156 2.31 -13.37 -5.98
N THR A 157 1.82 -12.74 -4.91
CA THR A 157 0.90 -11.59 -4.99
C THR A 157 1.50 -10.44 -5.82
N ALA A 158 2.80 -10.17 -5.66
CA ALA A 158 3.49 -9.14 -6.43
C ALA A 158 3.52 -9.43 -7.95
N ASN A 159 3.75 -10.69 -8.33
CA ASN A 159 3.67 -11.13 -9.72
C ASN A 159 2.25 -10.94 -10.28
N ASP A 160 1.24 -11.41 -9.55
CA ASP A 160 -0.16 -11.29 -9.96
C ASP A 160 -0.52 -9.81 -10.21
N TYR A 161 -0.17 -8.91 -9.30
CA TYR A 161 -0.44 -7.49 -9.48
C TYR A 161 0.25 -6.89 -10.69
N VAL A 162 1.52 -7.20 -10.94
CA VAL A 162 2.24 -6.62 -12.10
C VAL A 162 1.72 -7.18 -13.42
N GLU A 163 1.28 -8.44 -13.45
CA GLU A 163 0.67 -9.03 -14.64
C GLU A 163 -0.66 -8.35 -14.99
N TYR A 164 -1.55 -8.20 -14.00
CA TYR A 164 -2.89 -7.65 -14.24
C TYR A 164 -2.98 -6.12 -14.14
N SER A 165 -2.01 -5.48 -13.51
CA SER A 165 -2.04 -4.05 -13.21
C SER A 165 -0.65 -3.42 -13.37
N GLY A 166 -0.62 -2.24 -13.98
CA GLY A 166 0.60 -1.55 -14.34
C GLY A 166 1.35 -0.87 -13.18
N PHE A 167 1.45 -1.50 -12.00
CA PHE A 167 2.01 -0.89 -10.79
C PHE A 167 3.47 -0.43 -10.96
N SER A 168 3.79 0.73 -10.37
CA SER A 168 5.18 1.12 -10.11
C SER A 168 5.77 0.28 -8.98
N LYS A 169 7.10 0.29 -8.79
CA LYS A 169 7.76 -0.43 -7.68
C LYS A 169 7.23 0.01 -6.32
N GLN A 170 7.15 1.32 -6.10
CA GLN A 170 6.66 1.86 -4.83
C GLN A 170 5.17 1.58 -4.66
N GLY A 171 4.37 1.77 -5.72
CA GLY A 171 2.95 1.45 -5.67
C GLY A 171 2.69 -0.03 -5.37
N LEU A 172 3.53 -0.93 -5.88
CA LEU A 172 3.44 -2.35 -5.58
C LEU A 172 3.80 -2.65 -4.12
N TYR A 173 4.85 -2.02 -3.59
CA TYR A 173 5.18 -2.13 -2.16
C TYR A 173 4.01 -1.66 -1.29
N ASP A 174 3.48 -0.47 -1.56
CA ASP A 174 2.36 0.11 -0.82
C ASP A 174 1.10 -0.78 -0.92
N GLN A 175 0.87 -1.38 -2.09
CA GLN A 175 -0.22 -2.34 -2.28
C GLN A 175 -0.02 -3.59 -1.42
N LEU A 176 1.18 -4.15 -1.34
CA LEU A 176 1.43 -5.31 -0.47
C LEU A 176 1.28 -4.96 1.02
N ILE A 177 1.62 -3.73 1.43
CA ILE A 177 1.33 -3.24 2.79
C ILE A 177 -0.18 -3.13 3.02
N TYR A 178 -0.94 -2.66 2.03
CA TYR A 178 -2.39 -2.60 2.10
C TYR A 178 -3.03 -4.00 2.20
N GLU A 179 -2.44 -5.00 1.52
CA GLU A 179 -2.78 -6.42 1.66
C GLU A 179 -2.25 -7.03 2.97
N GLU A 180 -1.73 -6.21 3.89
CA GLU A 180 -1.31 -6.57 5.24
C GLU A 180 -0.13 -7.55 5.32
N TYR A 181 0.73 -7.55 4.29
CA TYR A 181 2.07 -8.12 4.43
C TYR A 181 2.92 -7.24 5.37
N THR A 182 3.88 -7.86 6.06
CA THR A 182 4.88 -7.06 6.81
C THR A 182 5.77 -6.29 5.84
N ALA A 183 6.39 -5.21 6.32
CA ALA A 183 7.31 -4.41 5.51
C ALA A 183 8.42 -5.26 4.86
N GLU A 184 8.96 -6.23 5.60
CA GLU A 184 10.00 -7.13 5.11
C GLU A 184 9.48 -8.08 4.02
N GLN A 185 8.25 -8.58 4.16
CA GLN A 185 7.62 -9.46 3.17
C GLN A 185 7.26 -8.69 1.90
N ALA A 186 6.68 -7.50 2.05
CA ALA A 186 6.35 -6.61 0.94
C ALA A 186 7.63 -6.22 0.16
N GLN A 187 8.67 -5.81 0.89
CA GLN A 187 9.96 -5.48 0.29
C GLN A 187 10.57 -6.69 -0.43
N TYR A 188 10.54 -7.87 0.19
CA TYR A 188 10.98 -9.10 -0.44
C TYR A 188 10.23 -9.39 -1.75
N GLY A 189 8.91 -9.24 -1.75
CA GLY A 189 8.08 -9.44 -2.94
C GLY A 189 8.47 -8.52 -4.09
N VAL A 190 8.70 -7.23 -3.81
CA VAL A 190 9.12 -6.24 -4.82
C VAL A 190 10.55 -6.50 -5.31
N ASP A 191 11.48 -6.79 -4.42
CA ASP A 191 12.90 -6.95 -4.75
C ASP A 191 13.20 -8.22 -5.55
N ASN A 192 12.44 -9.28 -5.32
CA ASN A 192 12.64 -10.57 -5.99
C ASN A 192 11.82 -10.71 -7.28
N LEU A 193 11.01 -9.70 -7.61
CA LEU A 193 10.16 -9.72 -8.79
C LEU A 193 11.00 -9.66 -10.08
N GLN A 194 10.87 -10.71 -10.91
CA GLN A 194 11.53 -10.79 -12.21
C GLN A 194 10.68 -10.10 -13.29
N THR A 195 10.69 -8.77 -13.28
CA THR A 195 9.97 -7.96 -14.28
C THR A 195 10.86 -6.88 -14.87
N ASP A 196 10.62 -6.55 -16.14
CA ASP A 196 11.21 -5.37 -16.78
C ASP A 196 10.35 -4.15 -16.42
N TRP A 197 10.79 -3.43 -15.38
CA TRP A 197 10.09 -2.26 -14.88
C TRP A 197 9.94 -1.14 -15.91
N ASN A 198 10.87 -1.00 -16.86
CA ASN A 198 10.75 0.00 -17.92
C ASN A 198 9.67 -0.42 -18.92
N ALA A 199 9.65 -1.70 -19.30
CA ALA A 199 8.61 -2.24 -20.16
C ALA A 199 7.22 -2.18 -19.49
N ASN A 200 7.15 -2.48 -18.19
CA ASN A 200 5.92 -2.37 -17.42
C ASN A 200 5.38 -0.95 -17.41
N ALA A 201 6.21 0.04 -17.06
CA ALA A 201 5.83 1.45 -17.08
C ALA A 201 5.37 1.90 -18.47
N LEU A 202 6.09 1.52 -19.53
CA LEU A 202 5.71 1.88 -20.90
C LEU A 202 4.36 1.27 -21.31
N ARG A 203 4.08 0.03 -20.91
CA ARG A 203 2.78 -0.62 -21.15
C ARG A 203 1.67 0.16 -20.44
N THR A 204 1.84 0.47 -19.16
CA THR A 204 0.89 1.25 -18.37
C THR A 204 0.63 2.61 -19.01
N ALA A 205 1.68 3.33 -19.42
CA ALA A 205 1.56 4.59 -20.15
C ALA A 205 0.68 4.47 -21.39
N ARG A 206 0.92 3.46 -22.23
CA ARG A 206 0.16 3.25 -23.46
C ARG A 206 -1.29 2.91 -23.17
N GLU A 207 -1.56 2.11 -22.13
CA GLU A 207 -2.92 1.79 -21.68
C GLU A 207 -3.67 3.05 -21.22
N TYR A 208 -3.04 3.89 -20.38
CA TYR A 208 -3.62 5.18 -19.97
C TYR A 208 -3.87 6.11 -21.16
N GLN A 209 -2.89 6.25 -22.06
CA GLN A 209 -3.03 7.08 -23.27
C GLN A 209 -4.16 6.57 -24.18
N SER A 210 -4.35 5.26 -24.27
CA SER A 210 -5.44 4.65 -25.03
C SER A 210 -6.82 4.91 -24.42
N PHE A 211 -6.91 4.98 -23.09
CA PHE A 211 -8.19 5.21 -22.38
C PHE A 211 -8.52 6.70 -22.27
N SER A 212 -7.52 7.54 -22.01
CA SER A 212 -7.60 9.00 -21.94
C SER A 212 -6.36 9.60 -22.60
N PRO A 213 -6.46 10.17 -23.81
CA PRO A 213 -5.30 10.75 -24.50
C PRO A 213 -4.74 11.93 -23.71
N MET A 214 -3.60 11.71 -23.03
CA MET A 214 -2.83 12.73 -22.32
C MET A 214 -1.63 13.17 -23.16
N SER A 215 -1.08 14.36 -22.84
CA SER A 215 0.22 14.78 -23.39
C SER A 215 1.34 13.91 -22.83
N GLU A 216 2.47 13.79 -23.55
CA GLU A 216 3.64 13.01 -23.09
C GLU A 216 4.11 13.43 -21.67
N ALA A 217 4.00 14.72 -21.34
CA ALA A 217 4.33 15.24 -20.00
C ALA A 217 3.38 14.69 -18.91
N GLY A 218 2.07 14.65 -19.17
CA GLY A 218 1.10 14.07 -18.23
C GLY A 218 1.25 12.56 -18.07
N LEU A 219 1.81 11.88 -19.06
CA LEU A 219 2.12 10.45 -19.00
C LEU A 219 3.36 10.17 -18.14
N TYR A 220 4.38 11.04 -18.20
CA TYR A 220 5.60 10.92 -17.40
C TYR A 220 5.33 11.09 -15.90
N ASP A 221 4.54 12.10 -15.51
CA ASP A 221 4.19 12.37 -14.10
C ASP A 221 3.41 11.21 -13.45
N GLN A 222 2.68 10.40 -14.23
CA GLN A 222 1.89 9.28 -13.73
C GLN A 222 2.70 7.99 -13.55
N LEU A 223 3.91 7.91 -14.12
CA LEU A 223 4.73 6.70 -14.17
C LEU A 223 5.92 6.68 -13.23
N ILE A 224 6.22 7.80 -12.57
CA ILE A 224 7.32 7.93 -11.61
C ILE A 224 6.91 7.57 -10.19
#